data_AF-A0A1J5F129-F1
#
_entry.id   AF-A0A1J5F129-F1
#
_cell.length_a   1.000
_cell.length_b   1.000
_cell.length_c   1.000
_cell.angle_alpha   90.00
_cell.angle_beta   90.00
_cell.angle_gamma   90.00
#
_symmetry.space_group_name_H-M   'P 1'
#
loop_
_entity.id
_entity.type
_entity.pdbx_description
1 polymer ?
#
loop_
_entity_poly.entity_id
_entity_poly.type
_entity_poly.pdbx_seq_one_letter_code
_entity_poly.pdbx_strand_id
1 'polypeptide(L)'
;MPICCPFCKSTVVKVDLSAFDLRICPHCLAAFFPSDKTMAFRREVFDKTREIWLSILEARKADWVEYTEGACCIDHNELLIEGKLPDYGIPAHITTCCGMFHLPASVLAQILRRTVLSPTDGMMISRSAKKHNAIVVFFDSLLNLVMGQKGPSEDSIDLIQYNVKFKDILGPRP
;
A
#
# COMPACT_ATOMS: atom_id res chain seq x y z
N MET A 1 6.29 3.38 22.98
CA MET A 1 5.28 4.45 22.75
C MET A 1 4.70 4.25 21.36
N PRO A 2 3.40 4.46 21.15
CA PRO A 2 2.80 4.36 19.83
C PRO A 2 3.39 5.43 18.90
N ILE A 3 3.65 5.05 17.64
CA ILE A 3 4.10 5.99 16.61
C ILE A 3 2.89 6.77 16.12
N CYS A 4 2.95 8.11 16.15
CA CYS A 4 1.83 8.97 15.77
C CYS A 4 2.02 9.54 14.36
N CYS A 5 0.91 9.62 13.62
CA CYS A 5 0.86 10.24 12.30
C CYS A 5 1.18 11.73 12.44
N PRO A 6 2.10 12.29 11.64
CA PRO A 6 2.48 13.68 11.81
C PRO A 6 1.39 14.63 11.30
N PHE A 7 0.47 14.13 10.47
CA PHE A 7 -0.62 14.90 9.86
C PHE A 7 -1.86 14.98 10.78
N CYS A 8 -2.41 13.85 11.22
CA CYS A 8 -3.64 13.83 12.03
C CYS A 8 -3.43 13.37 13.49
N LYS A 9 -2.19 13.12 13.91
CA LYS A 9 -1.79 12.70 15.27
C LYS A 9 -2.35 11.35 15.74
N SER A 10 -3.12 10.64 14.91
CA SER A 10 -3.59 9.29 15.19
C SER A 10 -2.45 8.26 15.17
N THR A 11 -2.62 7.12 15.82
CA THR A 11 -1.62 6.04 15.81
C THR A 11 -1.45 5.46 14.40
N VAL A 12 -0.19 5.23 14.00
CA VAL A 12 0.18 4.58 12.75
C VAL A 12 0.31 3.08 12.96
N VAL A 13 -0.17 2.30 12.00
CA VAL A 13 -0.17 0.83 12.05
C VAL A 13 0.78 0.28 11.00
N LYS A 14 1.61 -0.71 11.37
CA LYS A 14 2.47 -1.42 10.42
C LYS A 14 1.67 -2.47 9.66
N VAL A 15 1.87 -2.53 8.34
CA VAL A 15 1.37 -3.60 7.49
C VAL A 15 2.40 -4.74 7.51
N ASP A 16 1.96 -5.96 7.80
CA ASP A 16 2.84 -7.12 7.90
C ASP A 16 3.21 -7.67 6.51
N LEU A 17 4.13 -6.98 5.84
CA LEU A 17 4.77 -7.39 4.59
C LEU A 17 6.23 -7.73 4.87
N SER A 18 6.63 -8.98 4.62
CA SER A 18 7.91 -9.54 5.06
C SER A 18 9.16 -8.78 4.57
N ALA A 19 9.09 -8.16 3.39
CA ALA A 19 10.22 -7.47 2.76
C ALA A 19 10.00 -5.95 2.59
N PHE A 20 8.88 -5.41 3.08
CA PHE A 20 8.50 -4.02 2.87
C PHE A 20 8.00 -3.39 4.17
N ASP A 21 8.78 -2.47 4.74
CA ASP A 21 8.35 -1.71 5.92
C ASP A 21 7.31 -0.67 5.51
N LEU A 22 6.07 -1.10 5.42
CA LEU A 22 4.93 -0.25 5.12
C LEU A 22 4.15 0.03 6.39
N ARG A 23 3.86 1.31 6.63
CA ARG A 23 3.03 1.75 7.75
C ARG A 23 1.96 2.70 7.23
N ILE A 24 0.76 2.61 7.79
CA ILE A 24 -0.41 3.36 7.31
C ILE A 24 -1.13 3.96 8.51
N CYS A 25 -1.57 5.21 8.39
CA CYS A 25 -2.50 5.80 9.34
C CYS A 25 -3.93 5.40 8.98
N PRO A 26 -4.68 4.68 9.84
CA PRO A 26 -6.06 4.26 9.53
C PRO A 26 -7.05 5.44 9.49
N HIS A 27 -6.70 6.57 10.10
CA HIS A 27 -7.54 7.76 10.15
C HIS A 27 -7.46 8.58 8.86
N CYS A 28 -6.29 9.15 8.54
CA CYS A 28 -6.13 10.01 7.37
C CYS A 28 -5.58 9.29 6.13
N LEU A 29 -5.32 7.99 6.22
CA LEU A 29 -4.82 7.14 5.13
C LEU A 29 -3.44 7.51 4.59
N ALA A 30 -2.67 8.32 5.33
CA ALA A 30 -1.27 8.56 5.04
C ALA A 30 -0.44 7.28 5.13
N ALA A 31 0.60 7.19 4.31
CA ALA A 31 1.50 6.04 4.27
C ALA A 31 2.96 6.43 4.48
N PHE A 32 3.70 5.53 5.11
CA PHE A 32 5.10 5.70 5.48
C PHE A 32 5.87 4.45 5.08
N PHE A 33 6.93 4.62 4.28
CA PHE A 33 7.73 3.50 3.78
C PHE A 33 9.12 3.95 3.29
N PRO A 34 10.10 3.04 3.17
CA PRO A 34 11.45 3.39 2.75
C PRO A 34 11.53 4.06 1.38
N SER A 35 12.39 5.08 1.28
CA SER A 35 12.48 5.93 0.09
C SER A 35 13.14 5.27 -1.12
N ASP A 36 13.94 4.22 -0.87
CA ASP A 36 14.56 3.37 -1.90
C ASP A 36 13.62 2.25 -2.40
N LYS A 37 12.39 2.19 -1.87
CA LYS A 37 11.39 1.14 -2.13
C LYS A 37 10.12 1.64 -2.80
N THR A 38 10.17 2.73 -3.54
CA THR A 38 9.02 3.23 -4.33
C THR A 38 8.49 2.22 -5.34
N MET A 39 9.39 1.47 -5.98
CA MET A 39 9.01 0.36 -6.86
C MET A 39 8.50 -0.89 -6.11
N ALA A 40 8.62 -0.93 -4.77
CA ALA A 40 8.11 -2.06 -3.99
C ALA A 40 6.59 -2.16 -4.04
N PHE A 41 5.84 -1.07 -4.27
CA PHE A 41 4.41 -1.18 -4.55
C PHE A 41 4.12 -2.12 -5.72
N ARG A 42 4.95 -2.15 -6.76
CA ARG A 42 4.76 -3.06 -7.90
C ARG A 42 5.17 -4.51 -7.61
N ARG A 43 6.05 -4.74 -6.64
CA ARG A 43 6.66 -6.06 -6.37
C ARG A 43 6.06 -6.76 -5.15
N GLU A 44 5.77 -5.99 -4.12
CA GLU A 44 5.38 -6.46 -2.78
C GLU A 44 3.89 -6.30 -2.53
N VAL A 45 3.21 -5.41 -3.26
CA VAL A 45 1.76 -5.19 -3.16
C VAL A 45 1.09 -5.66 -4.45
N PHE A 46 0.20 -6.65 -4.32
CA PHE A 46 -0.51 -7.25 -5.43
C PHE A 46 -1.37 -6.22 -6.16
N ASP A 47 -1.51 -6.38 -7.47
CA ASP A 47 -2.19 -5.44 -8.36
C ASP A 47 -3.62 -5.16 -7.86
N LYS A 48 -4.37 -6.21 -7.52
CA LYS A 48 -5.71 -6.09 -6.94
C LYS A 48 -5.73 -5.37 -5.59
N THR A 49 -4.71 -5.56 -4.74
CA THR A 49 -4.60 -4.85 -3.46
C THR A 49 -4.35 -3.35 -3.70
N ARG A 50 -3.55 -3.00 -4.72
CA ARG A 50 -3.32 -1.59 -5.10
C ARG A 50 -4.59 -0.93 -5.66
N GLU A 51 -5.38 -1.66 -6.46
CA GLU A 51 -6.68 -1.19 -6.96
C GLU A 51 -7.65 -0.91 -5.82
N ILE A 52 -7.80 -1.87 -4.89
CA ILE A 52 -8.68 -1.73 -3.73
C ILE A 52 -8.21 -0.57 -2.83
N TRP A 53 -6.90 -0.47 -2.60
CA TRP A 53 -6.38 0.63 -1.78
C TRP A 53 -6.64 1.99 -2.43
N LEU A 54 -6.45 2.10 -3.75
CA LEU A 54 -6.79 3.32 -4.47
C LEU A 54 -8.29 3.66 -4.36
N SER A 55 -9.18 2.68 -4.51
CA SER A 55 -10.62 2.93 -4.41
C SER A 55 -11.03 3.38 -3.00
N ILE A 56 -10.43 2.82 -1.95
CA ILE A 56 -10.66 3.25 -0.56
C ILE A 56 -10.16 4.67 -0.32
N LEU A 57 -8.94 5.00 -0.79
CA LEU A 57 -8.41 6.36 -0.70
C LEU A 57 -9.37 7.34 -1.34
N GLU A 58 -9.89 7.01 -2.53
CA GLU A 58 -10.79 7.89 -3.27
C GLU A 58 -12.18 8.01 -2.63
N ALA A 59 -12.70 6.93 -2.05
CA ALA A 59 -13.96 6.94 -1.30
C ALA A 59 -13.87 7.76 0.00
N ARG A 60 -12.69 7.76 0.64
CA ARG A 60 -12.43 8.45 1.92
C ARG A 60 -11.66 9.77 1.73
N LYS A 61 -11.86 10.46 0.61
CA LYS A 61 -11.24 11.77 0.33
C LYS A 61 -11.49 12.83 1.39
N ALA A 62 -12.64 12.78 2.08
CA ALA A 62 -12.97 13.71 3.16
C ALA A 62 -12.06 13.56 4.39
N ASP A 63 -11.41 12.40 4.56
CA ASP A 63 -10.51 12.11 5.68
C ASP A 63 -9.06 12.55 5.41
N TRP A 64 -8.76 12.99 4.19
CA TRP A 64 -7.40 13.31 3.79
C TRP A 64 -6.91 14.54 4.55
N VAL A 65 -5.75 14.40 5.17
CA VAL A 65 -5.06 15.50 5.84
C VAL A 65 -3.77 15.76 5.08
N GLU A 66 -3.67 16.96 4.52
CA GLU A 66 -2.48 17.43 3.83
C GLU A 66 -1.39 17.81 4.84
N TYR A 67 -0.21 18.11 4.30
CA TYR A 67 0.89 18.60 5.12
C TYR A 67 0.50 19.86 5.90
N THR A 68 0.88 19.88 7.18
CA THR A 68 0.82 21.05 8.06
C THR A 68 2.23 21.53 8.35
N GLU A 69 2.42 22.85 8.46
CA GLU A 69 3.69 23.44 8.88
C GLU A 69 4.20 22.78 10.17
N GLY A 70 5.48 22.40 10.20
CA GLY A 70 6.09 21.73 11.35
C GLY A 70 5.83 20.22 11.46
N ALA A 71 5.40 19.53 10.39
CA ALA A 71 5.30 18.08 10.43
C ALA A 71 6.69 17.44 10.54
N CYS A 72 6.80 16.36 11.33
CA CYS A 72 8.07 15.69 11.63
C CYS A 72 8.09 14.24 11.14
N CYS A 73 9.30 13.69 11.04
CA CYS A 73 9.53 12.26 10.85
C CYS A 73 8.92 11.46 12.01
N ILE A 74 8.21 10.39 11.69
CA ILE A 74 7.54 9.54 12.69
C ILE A 74 8.50 8.75 13.59
N ASP A 75 9.73 8.53 13.13
CA ASP A 75 10.73 7.73 13.85
C ASP A 75 11.74 8.59 14.63
N HIS A 76 12.14 9.74 14.08
CA HIS A 76 13.22 10.57 14.64
C HIS A 76 12.77 11.97 15.09
N ASN A 77 11.53 12.35 14.80
CA ASN A 77 10.95 13.66 15.14
C ASN A 77 11.70 14.88 14.55
N GLU A 78 12.52 14.68 13.52
CA GLU A 78 13.10 15.78 12.74
C GLU A 78 12.08 16.37 11.77
N LEU A 79 12.17 17.69 11.53
CA LEU A 79 11.28 18.40 10.61
C LEU A 79 11.40 17.84 9.20
N LEU A 80 10.24 17.68 8.55
CA LEU A 80 10.19 17.40 7.12
C LEU A 80 10.45 18.69 6.34
N ILE A 81 11.21 18.59 5.25
CA ILE A 81 11.54 19.73 4.39
C ILE A 81 10.84 19.62 3.04
N GLU A 82 10.57 20.76 2.42
CA GLU A 82 10.03 20.79 1.05
C GLU A 82 11.02 20.19 0.05
N GLY A 83 10.52 19.38 -0.86
CA GLY A 83 11.30 18.75 -1.91
C GLY A 83 10.44 18.10 -2.97
N LYS A 84 11.00 17.10 -3.65
CA LYS A 84 10.28 16.28 -4.63
C LYS A 84 10.53 14.81 -4.33
N LEU A 85 9.51 13.98 -4.53
CA LEU A 85 9.69 12.54 -4.50
C LEU A 85 10.62 12.11 -5.65
N PRO A 86 11.73 11.41 -5.34
CA PRO A 86 12.53 10.69 -6.31
C PRO A 86 11.65 9.85 -7.24
N ASP A 87 12.05 9.71 -8.51
CA ASP A 87 11.37 8.97 -9.57
C ASP A 87 10.01 9.53 -10.06
N TYR A 88 9.26 10.25 -9.21
CA TYR A 88 7.93 10.76 -9.58
C TYR A 88 7.92 12.23 -9.96
N GLY A 89 8.90 13.01 -9.49
CA GLY A 89 8.95 14.46 -9.66
C GLY A 89 7.82 15.21 -8.95
N ILE A 90 7.09 14.53 -8.06
CA ILE A 90 5.93 15.07 -7.34
C ILE A 90 6.44 15.94 -6.17
N PRO A 91 6.02 17.21 -6.05
CA PRO A 91 6.30 18.01 -4.87
C PRO A 91 5.79 17.32 -3.60
N ALA A 92 6.65 17.19 -2.60
CA ALA A 92 6.32 16.53 -1.34
C ALA A 92 7.25 17.02 -0.23
N HIS A 93 6.93 16.61 1.01
CA HIS A 93 7.80 16.81 2.15
C HIS A 93 8.66 15.56 2.37
N ILE A 94 9.97 15.75 2.44
CA ILE A 94 10.96 14.68 2.54
C ILE A 94 11.67 14.72 3.89
N THR A 95 12.14 13.55 4.31
CA THR A 95 12.93 13.38 5.53
C THR A 95 14.40 13.68 5.26
N THR A 96 15.08 14.29 6.24
CA THR A 96 16.54 14.50 6.25
C THR A 96 17.27 13.52 7.16
N CYS A 97 16.58 13.01 8.18
CA CYS A 97 17.11 12.09 9.18
C CYS A 97 17.25 10.63 8.70
N CYS A 98 16.40 10.20 7.79
CA CYS A 98 16.28 8.80 7.39
C CYS A 98 15.72 8.68 5.98
N GLY A 99 15.89 7.53 5.34
CA GLY A 99 15.29 7.25 4.03
C GLY A 99 13.84 6.76 4.15
N MET A 100 12.92 7.54 4.71
CA MET A 100 11.50 7.17 4.81
C MET A 100 10.60 8.25 4.23
N PHE A 101 9.78 7.88 3.25
CA PHE A 101 8.74 8.75 2.75
C PHE A 101 7.59 8.89 3.74
N HIS A 102 7.07 10.11 3.83
CA HIS A 102 5.94 10.49 4.67
C HIS A 102 4.87 11.08 3.76
N LEU A 103 4.00 10.22 3.23
CA LEU A 103 3.08 10.60 2.17
C LEU A 103 1.68 10.86 2.74
N PRO A 104 1.10 12.07 2.56
CA PRO A 104 -0.33 12.24 2.75
C PRO A 104 -1.10 11.41 1.71
N ALA A 105 -2.37 11.12 2.00
CA ALA A 105 -3.22 10.27 1.18
C ALA A 105 -3.35 10.76 -0.28
N SER A 106 -3.32 12.07 -0.49
CA SER A 106 -3.36 12.69 -1.82
C SER A 106 -2.16 12.32 -2.70
N VAL A 107 -0.95 12.38 -2.14
CA VAL A 107 0.30 12.02 -2.83
C VAL A 107 0.37 10.52 -3.06
N LEU A 108 -0.04 9.73 -2.05
CA LEU A 108 -0.13 8.27 -2.18
C LEU A 108 -1.11 7.87 -3.31
N ALA A 109 -2.28 8.49 -3.38
CA ALA A 109 -3.25 8.24 -4.44
C ALA A 109 -2.68 8.55 -5.83
N GLN A 110 -1.88 9.62 -5.98
CA GLN A 110 -1.18 9.90 -7.24
C GLN A 110 -0.21 8.79 -7.64
N ILE A 111 0.56 8.27 -6.69
CA ILE A 111 1.47 7.13 -6.94
C ILE A 111 0.67 5.88 -7.30
N LEU A 112 -0.35 5.53 -6.52
CA LEU A 112 -1.15 4.33 -6.75
C LEU A 112 -1.83 4.37 -8.12
N ARG A 113 -2.41 5.50 -8.55
CA ARG A 113 -2.95 5.68 -9.91
C ARG A 113 -1.90 5.34 -10.98
N ARG A 114 -0.67 5.84 -10.86
CA ARG A 114 0.42 5.54 -11.81
C ARG A 114 0.77 4.05 -11.81
N THR A 115 0.73 3.39 -10.66
CA THR A 115 1.04 1.95 -10.57
C THR A 115 -0.11 1.08 -11.08
N VAL A 116 -1.37 1.47 -10.85
CA VAL A 116 -2.56 0.74 -11.32
C VAL A 116 -2.70 0.86 -12.84
N LEU A 117 -2.41 2.03 -13.42
CA LEU A 117 -2.39 2.23 -14.88
C LEU A 117 -1.26 1.47 -15.60
N SER A 118 -0.32 0.89 -14.87
CA SER A 118 0.82 0.13 -15.41
C SER A 118 1.05 -1.13 -14.58
N PRO A 119 0.14 -2.12 -14.69
CA PRO A 119 0.18 -3.34 -13.89
C PRO A 119 1.48 -4.12 -14.12
N THR A 120 1.91 -4.85 -13.10
CA THR A 120 3.21 -5.54 -13.10
C THR A 120 3.22 -6.72 -14.08
N ASP A 121 2.05 -7.27 -14.38
CA ASP A 121 1.86 -8.37 -15.32
C ASP A 121 2.30 -8.04 -16.77
N GLY A 122 2.42 -6.76 -17.12
CA GLY A 122 2.99 -6.35 -18.40
C GLY A 122 4.52 -6.48 -18.50
N MET A 123 5.24 -6.57 -17.37
CA MET A 123 6.71 -6.61 -17.32
C MET A 123 7.28 -8.01 -17.00
N MET A 124 6.46 -8.98 -16.61
CA MET A 124 6.89 -10.32 -16.19
C MET A 124 6.45 -11.47 -17.12
N ILE A 125 5.92 -11.18 -18.30
CA ILE A 125 5.72 -12.21 -19.36
C ILE A 125 6.90 -12.17 -20.34
N SER A 126 8.11 -12.38 -19.82
CA SER A 126 9.23 -12.82 -20.64
C SER A 126 9.94 -13.97 -19.93
N ARG A 127 9.70 -15.17 -20.47
CA ARG A 127 10.48 -16.40 -20.32
C ARG A 127 10.58 -17.01 -18.91
N SER A 128 9.52 -17.72 -18.50
CA SER A 128 9.64 -19.05 -17.89
C SER A 128 8.25 -19.57 -17.48
N ALA A 129 7.59 -20.28 -18.38
CA ALA A 129 6.60 -21.26 -17.98
C ALA A 129 7.31 -22.35 -17.15
N LYS A 130 7.38 -22.19 -15.84
CA LYS A 130 7.83 -23.24 -14.91
C LYS A 130 6.75 -23.50 -13.87
N LYS A 131 6.01 -24.59 -14.14
CA LYS A 131 5.38 -25.52 -13.18
C LYS A 131 5.09 -24.97 -11.77
N HIS A 132 3.96 -24.29 -11.59
CA HIS A 132 3.38 -24.04 -10.26
C HIS A 132 1.89 -24.48 -10.15
N ASN A 133 1.48 -25.52 -10.90
CA ASN A 133 0.07 -25.94 -10.97
C ASN A 133 -0.38 -26.97 -9.91
N ALA A 134 0.46 -27.39 -8.97
CA ALA A 134 0.05 -28.40 -7.96
C ALA A 134 -0.49 -27.78 -6.66
N ILE A 135 0.16 -26.72 -6.17
CA ILE A 135 -0.25 -26.04 -4.93
C ILE A 135 -1.48 -25.16 -5.18
N VAL A 136 -1.56 -24.51 -6.34
CA VAL A 136 -2.70 -23.67 -6.74
C VAL A 136 -3.99 -24.50 -6.79
N VAL A 137 -3.95 -25.68 -7.41
CA VAL A 137 -5.11 -26.59 -7.47
C VAL A 137 -5.48 -27.13 -6.08
N PHE A 138 -4.50 -27.30 -5.19
CA PHE A 138 -4.74 -27.78 -3.82
C PHE A 138 -5.40 -26.71 -2.95
N PHE A 139 -4.96 -25.45 -3.02
CA PHE A 139 -5.60 -24.34 -2.30
C PHE A 139 -6.99 -24.02 -2.85
N ASP A 140 -7.16 -24.03 -4.18
CA ASP A 140 -8.49 -23.86 -4.79
C ASP A 140 -9.44 -24.99 -4.37
N SER A 141 -8.95 -26.24 -4.29
CA SER A 141 -9.77 -27.36 -3.82
C SER A 141 -10.13 -27.23 -2.34
N LEU A 142 -9.22 -26.75 -1.49
CA LEU A 142 -9.47 -26.49 -0.06
C LEU A 142 -10.49 -25.38 0.15
N LEU A 143 -10.38 -24.27 -0.61
CA LEU A 143 -11.30 -23.14 -0.52
C LEU A 143 -12.69 -23.50 -1.06
N ASN A 144 -12.76 -24.25 -2.16
CA ASN A 144 -14.04 -24.74 -2.71
C ASN A 144 -14.73 -25.76 -1.78
N LEU A 145 -13.96 -26.57 -1.04
CA LEU A 145 -14.51 -27.53 -0.07
C LEU A 145 -15.06 -26.86 1.19
N VAL A 146 -14.47 -25.73 1.62
CA VAL A 146 -14.88 -25.02 2.84
C VAL A 146 -16.01 -24.02 2.60
N MET A 147 -16.07 -23.36 1.44
CA MET A 147 -17.01 -22.25 1.21
C MET A 147 -18.23 -22.58 0.35
N GLY A 148 -18.33 -23.76 -0.28
CA GLY A 148 -19.58 -24.29 -0.84
C GLY A 148 -20.33 -23.39 -1.83
N GLN A 149 -19.70 -22.34 -2.36
CA GLN A 149 -20.31 -21.41 -3.31
C GLN A 149 -19.27 -21.01 -4.34
N LYS A 150 -19.62 -21.28 -5.60
CA LYS A 150 -18.94 -20.77 -6.79
C LYS A 150 -19.21 -19.26 -6.86
N GLY A 151 -18.42 -18.49 -6.10
CA GLY A 151 -18.37 -17.03 -6.17
C GLY A 151 -17.71 -16.58 -7.48
N PRO A 152 -17.97 -15.32 -7.92
CA PRO A 152 -17.52 -14.83 -9.22
C PRO A 152 -16.01 -14.89 -9.35
N SER A 153 -15.54 -14.97 -10.59
CA SER A 153 -14.16 -15.15 -11.05
C SER A 153 -13.23 -13.97 -10.72
N GLU A 154 -13.16 -13.53 -9.47
CA GLU A 154 -12.00 -12.81 -8.95
C GLU A 154 -11.05 -13.88 -8.41
N ASP A 155 -9.83 -13.96 -8.94
CA ASP A 155 -8.83 -14.92 -8.50
C ASP A 155 -8.62 -14.76 -6.99
N SER A 156 -9.07 -15.77 -6.25
CA SER A 156 -9.19 -15.74 -4.79
C SER A 156 -7.87 -15.36 -4.11
N ILE A 157 -6.76 -15.73 -4.74
CA ILE A 157 -5.37 -15.48 -4.34
C ILE A 157 -5.03 -13.98 -4.36
N ASP A 158 -5.48 -13.23 -5.36
CA ASP A 158 -5.15 -11.81 -5.50
C ASP A 158 -5.81 -10.95 -4.42
N LEU A 159 -6.92 -11.45 -3.87
CA LEU A 159 -7.65 -10.83 -2.77
C LEU A 159 -7.11 -11.20 -1.38
N ILE A 160 -6.35 -12.29 -1.26
CA ILE A 160 -5.83 -12.76 0.03
C ILE A 160 -4.96 -11.69 0.68
N GLN A 161 -4.07 -11.05 -0.08
CA GLN A 161 -3.17 -10.04 0.50
C GLN A 161 -3.96 -8.89 1.13
N TYR A 162 -4.98 -8.36 0.42
CA TYR A 162 -5.83 -7.32 0.97
C TYR A 162 -6.55 -7.80 2.24
N ASN A 163 -7.24 -8.94 2.14
CA ASN A 163 -8.08 -9.46 3.22
C ASN A 163 -7.29 -9.80 4.49
N VAL A 164 -6.04 -10.26 4.35
CA VAL A 164 -5.21 -10.71 5.47
C VAL A 164 -4.32 -9.60 6.02
N LYS A 165 -3.83 -8.68 5.18
CA LYS A 165 -2.81 -7.69 5.58
C LYS A 165 -3.30 -6.26 5.66
N PHE A 166 -4.33 -5.89 4.89
CA PHE A 166 -4.76 -4.49 4.74
C PHE A 166 -6.15 -4.20 5.30
N LYS A 167 -7.08 -5.17 5.26
CA LYS A 167 -8.49 -4.95 5.61
C LYS A 167 -8.71 -4.36 7.00
N ASP A 168 -7.97 -4.83 8.00
CA ASP A 168 -8.12 -4.33 9.38
C ASP A 168 -7.59 -2.90 9.56
N ILE A 169 -6.81 -2.41 8.60
CA ILE A 169 -6.22 -1.06 8.61
C ILE A 169 -7.04 -0.10 7.74
N LEU A 170 -7.40 -0.54 6.53
CA LEU A 170 -8.05 0.29 5.52
C LEU A 170 -9.58 0.24 5.58
N GLY A 171 -10.15 -0.81 6.18
CA GLY A 171 -11.59 -1.05 6.28
C GLY A 171 -12.15 -2.00 5.22
N PRO A 172 -13.47 -2.07 5.07
CA PRO A 172 -14.09 -2.86 4.02
C PRO A 172 -13.81 -2.27 2.63
N ARG A 173 -13.87 -3.11 1.61
CA ARG A 173 -13.83 -2.68 0.20
C ARG A 173 -15.10 -1.87 -0.12
N PRO A 174 -15.03 -0.82 -0.95
CA PRO A 174 -16.21 -0.07 -1.40
C PRO A 174 -17.15 -0.91 -2.27
#